data_AF-A0A5C4L9L6-F1
#
_entry.id   AF-A0A5C4L9L6-F1
#
_cell.length_a   1.000
_cell.length_b   1.000
_cell.length_c   1.000
_cell.angle_alpha   90.00
_cell.angle_beta   90.00
_cell.angle_gamma   90.00
#
_symmetry.space_group_name_H-M   'P 1'
#
loop_
_entity.id
_entity.type
_entity.pdbx_description
1 polymer ?
#
loop_
_entity_poly.entity_id
_entity_poly.type
_entity_poly.pdbx_seq_one_letter_code
_entity_poly.pdbx_strand_id
1 'polypeptide(L)'
;MRGLKTFAALAALTMMTMGAVRAEGPVKTKLKPFNVTIRVFDPTKGIEGGQDYVLPVDSPDAEHAIASTTANAASFTRKTDGGKALPVAFTCIKVEPR
;
A
#
# COMPACT_ATOMS: atom_id res chain seq x y z
N MET A 1 13.22 -69.18 -19.94
CA MET A 1 11.97 -68.41 -20.16
C MET A 1 11.68 -67.58 -18.92
N ARG A 2 11.50 -66.26 -19.09
CA ARG A 2 11.45 -65.24 -18.04
C ARG A 2 10.13 -65.27 -17.27
N GLY A 3 10.23 -65.14 -15.95
CA GLY A 3 9.11 -64.90 -15.05
C GLY A 3 9.48 -63.87 -13.98
N LEU A 4 8.67 -62.80 -13.96
CA LEU A 4 8.22 -62.04 -12.79
C LEU A 4 9.18 -61.14 -11.98
N LYS A 5 8.98 -59.83 -12.22
CA LYS A 5 8.75 -58.73 -11.25
C LYS A 5 9.71 -58.53 -10.07
N THR A 6 10.33 -57.35 -10.05
CA THR A 6 10.44 -56.56 -8.82
C THR A 6 10.51 -55.07 -9.15
N PHE A 7 9.60 -54.32 -8.52
CA PHE A 7 9.58 -52.87 -8.44
C PHE A 7 10.83 -52.36 -7.71
N ALA A 8 11.44 -51.29 -8.21
CA ALA A 8 12.25 -50.39 -7.39
C ALA A 8 12.06 -48.97 -7.92
N ALA A 9 11.27 -48.20 -7.18
CA ALA A 9 11.18 -46.76 -7.30
C ALA A 9 12.55 -46.15 -6.97
N LEU A 10 13.05 -45.27 -7.84
CA LEU A 10 14.14 -44.38 -7.47
C LEU A 10 13.69 -42.94 -7.75
N ALA A 11 13.53 -42.20 -6.67
CA ALA A 11 13.08 -40.83 -6.63
C ALA A 11 13.99 -39.93 -7.47
N ALA A 12 13.42 -39.26 -8.48
CA ALA A 12 14.06 -38.14 -9.13
C ALA A 12 14.06 -36.96 -8.13
N LEU A 13 15.23 -36.73 -7.54
CA LEU A 13 15.53 -35.56 -6.72
C LEU A 13 15.49 -34.33 -7.63
N THR A 14 14.34 -33.66 -7.71
CA THR A 14 14.22 -32.36 -8.35
C THR A 14 15.05 -31.38 -7.54
N MET A 15 16.28 -31.09 -8.00
CA MET A 15 17.07 -29.95 -7.56
C MET A 15 16.27 -28.68 -7.85
N MET A 16 15.43 -28.27 -6.91
CA MET A 16 15.01 -26.88 -6.82
C MET A 16 16.26 -26.08 -6.49
N THR A 17 16.78 -25.36 -7.49
CA THR A 17 17.64 -24.20 -7.25
C THR A 17 16.80 -23.18 -6.49
N MET A 18 16.69 -23.37 -5.18
CA MET A 18 16.39 -22.29 -4.25
C MET A 18 17.60 -21.37 -4.32
N GLY A 19 17.60 -20.48 -5.31
CA GLY A 19 18.35 -19.24 -5.22
C GLY A 19 17.86 -18.57 -3.96
N ALA A 20 18.64 -18.68 -2.89
CA ALA A 20 18.41 -17.93 -1.67
C ALA A 20 18.44 -16.46 -2.07
N VAL A 21 17.26 -15.86 -2.26
CA VAL A 21 17.10 -14.42 -2.12
C VAL A 21 17.48 -14.16 -0.67
N ARG A 22 18.76 -13.85 -0.46
CA ARG A 22 19.20 -13.17 0.75
C ARG A 22 18.38 -11.89 0.75
N ALA A 23 17.32 -11.86 1.55
CA ALA A 23 16.74 -10.61 1.98
C ALA A 23 17.88 -9.87 2.67
N GLU A 24 18.52 -8.95 1.95
CA GLU A 24 19.39 -7.98 2.58
C GLU A 24 18.60 -7.38 3.73
N GLY A 25 19.18 -7.41 4.94
CA GLY A 25 18.49 -6.89 6.13
C GLY A 25 17.97 -5.48 5.87
N PRO A 26 16.91 -5.04 6.57
CA PRO A 26 16.19 -3.82 6.23
C PRO A 26 17.18 -2.65 6.10
N VAL A 27 17.33 -2.14 4.89
CA VAL A 27 18.04 -0.88 4.64
C VAL A 27 17.31 0.16 5.49
N LYS A 28 18.00 0.71 6.49
CA LYS A 28 17.44 1.78 7.32
C LYS A 28 17.37 3.04 6.47
N THR A 29 16.26 3.19 5.74
CA THR A 29 16.01 4.39 4.94
C THR A 29 15.75 5.56 5.88
N LYS A 30 16.54 6.62 5.74
CA LYS A 30 16.37 7.84 6.52
C LYS A 30 15.06 8.51 6.11
N LEU A 31 14.12 8.62 7.04
CA LEU A 31 12.85 9.31 6.82
C LEU A 31 13.05 10.83 6.88
N LYS A 32 12.29 11.54 6.05
CA LYS A 32 12.21 13.01 6.00
C LYS A 32 10.78 13.44 6.35
N PRO A 33 10.60 14.54 7.08
CA PRO A 33 9.27 15.03 7.44
C PRO A 33 8.63 15.78 6.27
N PHE A 34 7.35 15.51 6.02
CA PHE A 34 6.52 16.18 5.02
C PHE A 34 5.19 16.59 5.63
N ASN A 35 4.62 17.66 5.09
CA ASN A 35 3.22 18.01 5.20
C ASN A 35 2.53 17.63 3.88
N VAL A 36 1.57 16.71 3.93
CA VAL A 36 0.76 16.33 2.76
C VAL A 36 -0.64 16.89 2.95
N THR A 37 -1.07 17.76 2.05
CA THR A 37 -2.43 18.31 2.08
C THR A 37 -3.34 17.48 1.19
N ILE A 38 -4.36 16.88 1.81
CA ILE A 38 -5.46 16.24 1.09
C ILE A 38 -6.69 17.13 1.12
N ARG A 39 -7.46 17.10 0.04
CA ARG A 39 -8.82 17.64 0.01
C ARG A 39 -9.81 16.49 0.09
N VAL A 40 -10.71 16.52 1.06
CA VAL A 40 -11.83 15.57 1.19
C VAL A 40 -13.11 16.27 0.79
N PHE A 41 -13.88 15.68 -0.12
CA PHE A 41 -15.04 16.32 -0.71
C PHE A 41 -16.14 15.31 -1.05
N ASP A 42 -17.37 15.82 -1.24
CA ASP A 42 -18.48 15.05 -1.80
C ASP A 42 -18.36 15.08 -3.32
N PRO A 43 -18.09 13.94 -3.99
CA PRO A 43 -17.89 13.91 -5.44
C PRO A 43 -19.13 14.33 -6.23
N THR A 44 -20.32 14.33 -5.62
CA THR A 44 -21.57 14.78 -6.26
C THR A 44 -21.71 16.30 -6.28
N LYS A 45 -20.95 17.02 -5.43
CA LYS A 45 -21.00 18.48 -5.27
C LYS A 45 -19.81 19.21 -5.88
N GLY A 46 -18.85 18.47 -6.44
CA GLY A 46 -17.60 19.02 -6.95
C GLY A 46 -16.51 19.17 -5.88
N ILE A 47 -15.30 19.45 -6.34
CA ILE A 47 -14.11 19.54 -5.50
C ILE A 47 -14.04 20.86 -4.72
N GLU A 48 -14.74 21.90 -5.17
CA GLU A 48 -14.69 23.25 -4.62
C GLU A 48 -15.29 23.35 -3.22
N GLY A 49 -16.28 22.50 -2.91
CA GLY A 49 -16.88 22.38 -1.58
C GLY A 49 -16.10 21.50 -0.60
N GLY A 50 -14.89 21.05 -1.00
CA GLY A 50 -14.04 20.18 -0.19
C GLY A 50 -13.40 20.88 1.00
N GLN A 51 -13.05 20.08 2.02
CA GLN A 51 -12.27 20.53 3.16
C GLN A 51 -10.84 20.00 3.06
N ASP A 52 -9.87 20.87 3.31
CA ASP A 52 -8.45 20.52 3.28
C ASP A 52 -7.96 20.05 4.66
N TYR A 53 -7.09 19.04 4.66
CA TYR A 53 -6.37 18.54 5.83
C TYR A 53 -4.90 18.48 5.53
N VAL A 54 -4.09 19.02 6.43
CA VAL A 54 -2.65 18.84 6.41
C VAL A 54 -2.30 17.65 7.27
N LEU A 55 -1.69 16.64 6.67
CA LEU A 55 -1.30 15.39 7.31
C LEU A 55 0.23 15.35 7.39
N PRO A 56 0.82 15.50 8.60
CA PRO A 56 2.25 15.37 8.78
C PRO A 56 2.64 13.88 8.67
N VAL A 57 3.61 13.58 7.82
CA VAL A 57 4.11 12.21 7.60
C VAL A 57 5.63 12.21 7.50
N ASP A 58 6.27 11.20 8.08
CA ASP A 58 7.69 10.94 7.87
C ASP A 58 7.85 9.86 6.80
N SER A 59 8.59 10.16 5.74
CA SER A 59 8.66 9.35 4.52
C SER A 59 10.04 9.42 3.89
N PRO A 60 10.54 8.38 3.19
CA PRO A 60 11.81 8.44 2.46
C PRO A 60 11.87 9.57 1.42
N ASP A 61 10.74 9.83 0.74
CA ASP A 61 10.58 10.86 -0.27
C ASP A 61 9.12 11.34 -0.37
N ALA A 62 8.89 12.36 -1.20
CA ALA A 62 7.59 12.99 -1.37
C ALA A 62 6.57 12.08 -2.09
N GLU A 63 7.02 11.22 -3.01
CA GLU A 63 6.14 10.29 -3.74
C GLU A 63 5.56 9.25 -2.77
N HIS A 64 6.43 8.64 -1.96
CA HIS A 64 6.02 7.74 -0.89
C HIS A 64 5.15 8.47 0.15
N ALA A 65 5.41 9.75 0.43
CA ALA A 65 4.58 10.54 1.35
C ALA A 65 3.15 10.70 0.81
N ILE A 66 3.01 11.04 -0.48
CA ILE A 66 1.72 11.13 -1.17
C ILE A 66 1.02 9.77 -1.17
N ALA A 67 1.71 8.71 -1.58
CA ALA A 67 1.14 7.37 -1.69
C ALA A 67 0.62 6.85 -0.33
N SER A 68 1.46 6.93 0.70
CA SER A 68 1.11 6.54 2.07
C SER A 68 -0.06 7.36 2.60
N THR A 69 -0.04 8.69 2.38
CA THR A 69 -1.12 9.56 2.84
C THR A 69 -2.43 9.25 2.11
N THR A 70 -2.38 9.02 0.81
CA THR A 70 -3.55 8.68 -0.02
C THR A 70 -4.16 7.34 0.41
N ALA A 71 -3.33 6.33 0.67
CA ALA A 71 -3.80 5.05 1.20
C ALA A 71 -4.48 5.20 2.57
N ASN A 72 -3.89 5.99 3.47
CA ASN A 72 -4.46 6.24 4.80
C ASN A 72 -5.71 7.11 4.75
N ALA A 73 -5.80 8.02 3.78
CA ALA A 73 -6.98 8.87 3.56
C ALA A 73 -8.24 8.05 3.21
N ALA A 74 -8.12 6.83 2.69
CA ALA A 74 -9.25 5.93 2.53
C ALA A 74 -9.94 5.56 3.86
N SER A 75 -9.23 5.70 4.98
CA SER A 75 -9.79 5.52 6.33
C SER A 75 -10.56 6.73 6.85
N PHE A 76 -10.56 7.86 6.13
CA PHE A 76 -11.40 9.02 6.45
C PHE A 76 -12.87 8.72 6.11
N THR A 77 -13.53 7.94 6.96
CA THR A 77 -14.98 7.74 6.90
C THR A 77 -15.67 8.95 7.50
N ARG A 78 -15.98 9.94 6.65
CA ARG A 78 -16.72 11.12 7.10
C ARG A 78 -18.22 10.89 7.08
N LYS A 79 -18.67 10.38 8.23
CA LYS A 79 -20.04 10.46 8.76
C LYS A 79 -21.11 9.76 7.93
N THR A 80 -22.02 9.15 8.66
CA THR A 80 -23.31 8.74 8.14
C THR A 80 -24.32 9.87 8.33
N ASP A 81 -25.14 10.16 7.33
CA ASP A 81 -26.34 10.99 7.50
C ASP A 81 -27.57 10.08 7.51
N GLY A 82 -28.38 10.15 8.57
CA GLY A 82 -29.51 9.24 8.76
C GLY A 82 -29.16 7.74 8.68
N GLY A 83 -27.94 7.36 9.09
CA GLY A 83 -27.44 5.98 9.03
C GLY A 83 -26.93 5.53 7.65
N LYS A 84 -26.92 6.41 6.65
CA LYS A 84 -26.35 6.12 5.32
C LYS A 84 -24.97 6.73 5.20
N ALA A 85 -24.01 5.95 4.68
CA ALA A 85 -22.69 6.48 4.34
C ALA A 85 -22.85 7.57 3.26
N LEU A 86 -22.28 8.74 3.52
CA LEU A 86 -22.20 9.79 2.50
C LEU A 86 -21.09 9.44 1.50
N PRO A 87 -21.25 9.80 0.22
CA PRO A 87 -20.18 9.64 -0.76
C PRO A 87 -19.02 10.56 -0.39
N VAL A 88 -17.82 9.98 -0.33
CA VAL A 88 -16.59 10.69 0.00
C VAL A 88 -15.55 10.35 -1.05
N ALA A 89 -14.91 11.40 -1.57
CA ALA A 89 -13.71 11.30 -2.37
C ALA A 89 -12.62 12.15 -1.72
N PHE A 90 -11.37 11.84 -2.03
CA PHE A 90 -10.24 12.64 -1.60
C PHE A 90 -9.17 12.69 -2.69
N THR A 91 -8.38 13.75 -2.67
CA THR A 91 -7.22 13.89 -3.55
C THR A 91 -6.10 14.62 -2.82
N CYS A 92 -4.85 14.28 -3.14
CA CYS A 92 -3.68 15.00 -2.66
C CYS A 92 -3.51 16.26 -3.52
N ILE A 93 -3.51 17.43 -2.88
CA ILE A 93 -3.43 18.73 -3.58
C ILE A 93 -2.10 19.44 -3.35
N LYS A 94 -1.33 19.05 -2.33
CA LYS A 94 -0.03 19.64 -2.02
C LYS A 94 0.83 18.67 -1.23
N VAL A 95 2.14 18.67 -1.48
CA VAL A 95 3.15 18.09 -0.60
C VAL A 95 4.27 19.09 -0.42
N GLU A 96 4.73 19.29 0.81
CA GLU A 96 5.82 20.20 1.13
C GLU A 96 6.70 19.63 2.26
N PRO A 97 8.02 19.91 2.26
CA PRO A 97 8.86 19.65 3.42
C PRO A 97 8.31 20.37 4.66
N ARG A 98 8.45 19.74 5.84
CA ARG A 98 8.02 20.31 7.12
C ARG A 98 9.18 20.82 7.96
#